data_AF-A0A8S0Z6J7-F1
#
_entry.id   AF-A0A8S0Z6J7-F1
#
_cell.length_a   1.000
_cell.length_b   1.000
_cell.length_c   1.000
_cell.angle_alpha   90.00
_cell.angle_beta   90.00
_cell.angle_gamma   90.00
#
_symmetry.space_group_name_H-M   'P 1'
#
loop_
_entity.id
_entity.type
_entity.pdbx_description
1 polymer ?
#
loop_
_entity_poly.entity_id
_entity_poly.type
_entity_poly.pdbx_seq_one_letter_code
_entity_poly.pdbx_strand_id
1 'polypeptide(L)'
;MAMSSLDPRTGGTCVNFIAKKFCSYVVGYVHLFLWIGAFFILVFKPSSVPNMVKNADTATTVFVGFLVLFLIFISVLLLLGLYKDRRLFVKAYCIAVVVYLVLLALRIIVYIFVQPQTISFFSLMLSFLMNLFFFFVVRSYYLITYCNGSNQLLVNQPKV
;
A
#
# COMPACT_ATOMS: atom_id res chain seq x y z
N MET A 1 33.39 17.88 17.79
CA MET A 1 32.56 16.87 18.47
C MET A 1 31.30 16.69 17.64
N ALA A 2 31.27 15.67 16.78
CA ALA A 2 30.13 15.38 15.91
C ALA A 2 29.17 14.44 16.63
N MET A 3 27.88 14.79 16.62
CA MET A 3 26.79 14.02 17.23
C MET A 3 26.75 12.58 16.70
N SER A 4 26.83 11.62 17.62
CA SER A 4 26.67 10.17 17.40
C SER A 4 25.24 9.75 17.05
N SER A 5 24.35 10.68 16.72
CA SER A 5 22.94 10.40 16.37
C SER A 5 22.70 10.08 14.89
N LEU A 6 23.76 10.04 14.06
CA LEU A 6 23.69 9.76 12.62
C LEU A 6 24.23 8.38 12.22
N ASP A 7 24.62 7.54 13.19
CA ASP A 7 24.98 6.15 12.90
C ASP A 7 23.69 5.30 12.84
N PRO A 8 23.31 4.74 11.67
CA PRO A 8 22.09 3.92 11.53
C PRO A 8 22.15 2.61 12.33
N ARG A 9 23.29 2.30 12.98
CA ARG A 9 23.48 1.07 13.76
C ARG A 9 23.16 1.19 15.25
N THR A 10 23.06 2.37 15.85
CA THR A 10 23.21 2.49 17.32
C THR A 10 22.18 3.31 18.10
N GLY A 11 21.20 4.01 17.49
CA GLY A 11 20.57 5.15 18.20
C GLY A 11 19.06 5.23 18.47
N GLY A 12 18.20 4.23 18.21
CA GLY A 12 16.74 4.40 18.46
C GLY A 12 15.85 3.21 18.10
N THR A 13 16.37 2.00 18.24
CA THR A 13 15.95 0.81 17.47
C THR A 13 14.58 0.24 17.85
N CYS A 14 14.15 0.29 19.11
CA CYS A 14 12.81 -0.19 19.51
C CYS A 14 11.70 0.83 19.24
N VAL A 15 11.90 2.10 19.59
CA VAL A 15 10.87 3.14 19.44
C VAL A 15 10.58 3.38 17.96
N ASN A 16 11.60 3.43 17.10
CA ASN A 16 11.41 3.54 15.64
C ASN A 16 10.76 2.29 15.03
N PHE A 17 11.04 1.09 15.57
CA PHE A 17 10.39 -0.14 15.12
C PHE A 17 8.92 -0.19 15.51
N ILE A 18 8.59 0.16 16.76
CA ILE A 18 7.22 0.24 17.27
C ILE A 18 6.44 1.33 16.54
N ALA A 19 7.03 2.52 16.36
CA ALA A 19 6.41 3.61 15.61
C ALA A 19 6.14 3.21 14.15
N LYS A 20 7.08 2.53 13.48
CA LYS A 20 6.87 2.06 12.10
C LYS A 20 5.87 0.90 12.00
N LYS A 21 5.83 0.01 13.00
CA LYS A 21 4.81 -1.04 13.10
C LYS A 21 3.43 -0.40 13.26
N PHE A 22 3.29 0.54 14.19
CA PHE A 22 2.06 1.30 14.41
C PHE A 22 1.63 2.07 13.16
N CYS A 23 2.54 2.83 12.52
CA CYS A 23 2.25 3.52 11.27
C CYS A 23 1.81 2.55 10.16
N SER A 24 2.42 1.36 10.06
CA SER A 24 2.01 0.34 9.09
C SER A 24 0.61 -0.22 9.38
N TYR A 25 0.24 -0.38 10.65
CA TYR A 25 -1.13 -0.73 11.04
C TYR A 25 -2.12 0.35 10.68
N VAL A 26 -1.83 1.61 11.01
CA VAL A 26 -2.69 2.75 10.66
C VAL A 26 -2.88 2.81 9.15
N VAL A 27 -1.80 2.68 8.38
CA VAL A 27 -1.86 2.62 6.91
C VAL A 27 -2.71 1.43 6.44
N GLY A 28 -2.54 0.24 7.03
CA GLY A 28 -3.34 -0.94 6.70
C GLY A 28 -4.84 -0.74 6.93
N TYR A 29 -5.23 -0.15 8.06
CA TYR A 29 -6.62 0.17 8.35
C TYR A 29 -7.17 1.25 7.42
N VAL A 30 -6.42 2.34 7.22
CA VAL A 30 -6.83 3.42 6.30
C VAL A 30 -7.02 2.88 4.89
N HIS A 31 -6.11 2.04 4.40
CA HIS A 31 -6.21 1.41 3.08
C HIS A 31 -7.44 0.51 3.00
N LEU A 32 -7.70 -0.32 4.02
CA LEU A 32 -8.88 -1.16 4.09
C LEU A 32 -10.18 -0.34 4.05
N PHE A 33 -10.29 0.71 4.87
CA PHE A 33 -11.48 1.57 4.89
C PHE A 33 -11.69 2.31 3.57
N LEU A 34 -10.62 2.75 2.91
CA LEU A 34 -10.69 3.36 1.57
C LEU A 34 -11.25 2.37 0.53
N TRP A 35 -10.78 1.12 0.53
CA TRP A 35 -11.25 0.10 -0.41
C TRP A 35 -12.69 -0.35 -0.13
N ILE A 36 -13.06 -0.48 1.14
CA ILE A 36 -14.44 -0.76 1.54
C ILE A 36 -15.35 0.40 1.10
N GLY A 37 -14.95 1.65 1.35
CA GLY A 37 -15.69 2.82 0.89
C GLY A 37 -15.85 2.86 -0.63
N ALA A 38 -14.79 2.56 -1.38
CA ALA A 38 -14.83 2.45 -2.83
C ALA A 38 -15.78 1.34 -3.31
N PHE A 39 -15.80 0.20 -2.62
CA PHE A 39 -16.74 -0.89 -2.90
C PHE A 39 -18.19 -0.48 -2.66
N PHE A 40 -18.49 0.18 -1.54
CA PHE A 40 -19.83 0.72 -1.25
C PHE A 40 -20.28 1.73 -2.33
N ILE A 41 -19.39 2.63 -2.75
CA ILE A 41 -19.69 3.58 -3.83
C ILE A 41 -20.02 2.84 -5.13
N LEU A 42 -19.24 1.81 -5.48
CA LEU A 42 -19.44 1.01 -6.68
C LEU A 42 -20.77 0.25 -6.67
N VAL A 43 -21.17 -0.31 -5.52
CA VAL A 43 -22.42 -1.10 -5.37
C VAL A 43 -23.67 -0.21 -5.26
N PHE A 44 -23.63 0.82 -4.41
CA PHE A 44 -24.82 1.60 -4.05
C PHE A 44 -25.00 2.88 -4.87
N LYS A 45 -23.94 3.39 -5.48
CA LYS A 45 -24.00 4.61 -6.29
C LYS A 45 -23.15 4.49 -7.55
N PRO A 46 -23.44 3.52 -8.43
CA PRO A 46 -22.62 3.25 -9.62
C PRO A 46 -22.54 4.48 -10.55
N SER A 47 -23.56 5.34 -10.56
CA SER A 47 -23.59 6.62 -11.31
C SER A 47 -22.56 7.66 -10.84
N SER A 48 -22.00 7.51 -9.63
CA SER A 48 -20.94 8.37 -9.11
C SER A 48 -19.53 7.92 -9.51
N VAL A 49 -19.40 6.78 -10.20
CA VAL A 49 -18.16 6.38 -10.87
C VAL A 49 -18.18 7.01 -12.26
N PRO A 50 -17.48 8.14 -12.48
CA PRO A 50 -17.57 8.85 -13.74
C PRO A 50 -17.13 7.93 -14.88
N ASN A 51 -17.97 7.85 -15.91
CA ASN A 51 -17.74 7.20 -17.20
C ASN A 51 -17.73 5.66 -17.26
N MET A 52 -17.84 4.92 -16.15
CA MET A 52 -17.98 3.45 -16.21
C MET A 52 -19.42 3.00 -16.53
N VAL A 53 -20.45 3.70 -16.06
CA VAL A 53 -21.83 3.22 -16.25
C VAL A 53 -22.46 3.75 -17.55
N LYS A 54 -22.00 4.90 -18.05
CA LYS A 54 -22.59 5.52 -19.24
C LYS A 54 -22.13 4.89 -20.56
N ASN A 55 -20.92 4.35 -20.61
CA ASN A 55 -20.31 3.82 -21.84
C ASN A 55 -19.62 2.46 -21.68
N ALA A 56 -19.49 1.89 -20.47
CA ALA A 56 -18.68 0.69 -20.28
C ALA A 56 -19.52 -0.57 -20.27
N ASP A 57 -19.07 -1.55 -21.06
CA ASP A 57 -19.61 -2.89 -21.09
C ASP A 57 -19.68 -3.47 -19.67
N THR A 58 -20.71 -4.27 -19.39
CA THR A 58 -20.91 -4.96 -18.10
C THR A 58 -19.63 -5.66 -17.62
N ALA A 59 -18.81 -6.15 -18.57
CA ALA A 59 -17.51 -6.76 -18.33
C ALA A 59 -16.51 -5.85 -17.60
N THR A 60 -16.41 -4.56 -17.97
CA THR A 60 -15.49 -3.60 -17.35
C THR A 60 -15.88 -3.29 -15.90
N THR A 61 -17.17 -3.12 -15.63
CA THR A 61 -17.67 -2.88 -14.26
C THR A 61 -17.42 -4.10 -13.36
N VAL A 62 -17.64 -5.30 -13.89
CA VAL A 62 -17.34 -6.56 -13.19
C VAL A 62 -15.85 -6.69 -12.90
N PHE A 63 -14.99 -6.41 -13.87
CA PHE A 63 -13.53 -6.46 -13.70
C PHE A 63 -13.05 -5.49 -12.60
N VAL A 64 -13.58 -4.27 -12.58
CA VAL A 64 -13.25 -3.26 -11.56
C VAL A 64 -13.75 -3.69 -10.19
N GLY A 65 -14.94 -4.29 -10.10
CA GLY A 65 -15.46 -4.87 -8.86
C GLY A 65 -14.55 -5.98 -8.31
N PHE A 66 -14.10 -6.91 -9.15
CA PHE A 66 -13.12 -7.93 -8.77
C PHE A 66 -11.79 -7.34 -8.32
N LEU A 67 -11.30 -6.30 -9.02
CA LEU A 67 -10.07 -5.60 -8.64
C LEU A 67 -10.19 -4.98 -7.24
N VAL A 68 -11.31 -4.33 -6.93
CA VAL A 68 -11.56 -3.72 -5.61
C VAL A 68 -11.64 -4.80 -4.53
N LEU A 69 -12.37 -5.90 -4.76
CA LEU A 69 -12.43 -7.03 -3.82
C LEU A 69 -11.04 -7.64 -3.56
N PHE A 70 -10.24 -7.80 -4.61
CA PHE A 70 -8.87 -8.27 -4.50
C PHE A 70 -8.01 -7.32 -3.63
N LEU A 71 -8.16 -6.01 -3.79
CA LEU A 71 -7.43 -5.01 -2.98
C LEU A 71 -7.87 -4.99 -1.51
N ILE A 72 -9.16 -5.25 -1.23
CA ILE A 72 -9.65 -5.48 0.14
C ILE A 72 -8.95 -6.70 0.74
N PHE A 73 -8.94 -7.82 0.01
CA PHE A 73 -8.31 -9.06 0.47
C PHE A 73 -6.82 -8.87 0.77
N ILE A 74 -6.09 -8.19 -0.13
CA ILE A 74 -4.68 -7.84 0.07
C ILE A 74 -4.47 -6.94 1.32
N SER A 75 -5.37 -5.99 1.58
CA SER A 75 -5.32 -5.12 2.76
C SER A 75 -5.53 -5.90 4.06
N VAL A 76 -6.46 -6.87 4.06
CA VAL A 76 -6.65 -7.79 5.19
C VAL A 76 -5.42 -8.67 5.40
N LEU A 77 -4.80 -9.18 4.32
CA LEU A 77 -3.56 -9.94 4.42
C LEU A 77 -2.41 -9.11 5.01
N LEU A 78 -2.31 -7.82 4.69
CA LEU A 78 -1.34 -6.93 5.33
C LEU A 78 -1.58 -6.85 6.84
N LEU A 79 -2.81 -6.58 7.27
CA LEU A 79 -3.17 -6.51 8.69
C LEU A 79 -2.89 -7.82 9.42
N LEU A 80 -3.25 -8.96 8.81
CA LEU A 80 -2.95 -10.28 9.34
C LEU A 80 -1.44 -10.55 9.40
N GLY A 81 -0.70 -10.08 8.39
CA GLY A 81 0.75 -10.16 8.31
C GLY A 81 1.46 -9.36 9.40
N LEU A 82 0.95 -8.16 9.69
CA LEU A 82 1.42 -7.30 10.79
C LEU A 82 1.05 -7.89 12.16
N TYR A 83 -0.12 -8.53 12.28
CA TYR A 83 -0.60 -9.16 13.52
C TYR A 83 0.17 -10.41 13.88
N LYS A 84 0.42 -11.27 12.90
CA LYS A 84 1.16 -12.54 13.09
C LYS A 84 2.67 -12.39 12.88
N ASP A 85 3.18 -11.18 12.65
CA ASP A 85 4.57 -10.87 12.29
C ASP A 85 5.12 -11.76 11.14
N ARG A 86 4.23 -12.12 10.20
CA ARG A 86 4.51 -13.01 9.07
C ARG A 86 4.95 -12.18 7.86
N ARG A 87 6.27 -12.16 7.62
CA ARG A 87 6.92 -11.39 6.54
C ARG A 87 6.38 -11.69 5.13
N LEU A 88 5.95 -12.93 4.88
CA LEU A 88 5.43 -13.35 3.57
C LEU A 88 4.20 -12.53 3.14
N PHE A 89 3.29 -12.23 4.06
CA PHE A 89 2.07 -11.47 3.75
C PHE A 89 2.38 -9.99 3.48
N VAL A 90 3.31 -9.41 4.23
CA VAL A 90 3.77 -8.02 3.98
C VAL A 90 4.47 -7.92 2.63
N LYS A 91 5.26 -8.94 2.25
CA LYS A 91 5.86 -9.03 0.91
C LYS A 91 4.81 -9.10 -0.19
N ALA A 92 3.80 -9.97 -0.04
CA ALA A 92 2.71 -10.12 -0.99
C ALA A 92 1.95 -8.80 -1.18
N TYR A 93 1.66 -8.09 -0.08
CA TYR A 93 1.07 -6.75 -0.12
C TYR A 93 1.93 -5.77 -0.93
N CYS A 94 3.24 -5.69 -0.64
CA CYS A 94 4.14 -4.79 -1.36
C CYS A 94 4.14 -5.05 -2.87
N ILE A 95 4.15 -6.32 -3.29
CA ILE A 95 4.10 -6.70 -4.71
C ILE A 95 2.76 -6.29 -5.33
N ALA A 96 1.64 -6.59 -4.68
CA ALA A 96 0.31 -6.23 -5.17
C ALA A 96 0.13 -4.71 -5.32
N VAL A 97 0.64 -3.92 -4.36
CA VAL A 97 0.57 -2.46 -4.43
C VAL A 97 1.45 -1.90 -5.55
N VAL A 98 2.61 -2.50 -5.83
CA VAL A 98 3.44 -2.09 -6.99
C VAL A 98 2.68 -2.34 -8.30
N VAL A 99 2.06 -3.51 -8.45
CA VAL A 99 1.24 -3.81 -9.64
C VAL A 99 0.09 -2.80 -9.77
N TYR A 100 -0.59 -2.49 -8.66
CA TYR A 100 -1.64 -1.48 -8.65
C TYR A 100 -1.13 -0.07 -9.02
N LEU A 101 0.04 0.34 -8.52
CA LEU A 101 0.65 1.62 -8.87
C LEU A 101 1.02 1.70 -10.36
N VAL A 102 1.49 0.59 -10.96
CA VAL A 102 1.74 0.52 -12.41
C VAL A 102 0.45 0.68 -13.19
N LEU A 103 -0.63 -0.01 -12.80
CA LEU A 103 -1.95 0.17 -13.42
C LEU A 103 -2.46 1.61 -13.27
N LEU A 104 -2.23 2.24 -12.10
CA LEU A 104 -2.60 3.63 -11.88
C LEU A 104 -1.77 4.57 -12.77
N ALA A 105 -0.46 4.34 -12.89
CA ALA A 105 0.43 5.10 -13.79
C ALA A 105 -0.04 5.02 -15.24
N LEU A 106 -0.38 3.82 -15.73
CA LEU A 106 -0.95 3.63 -17.07
C LEU A 106 -2.26 4.40 -17.23
N ARG A 107 -3.13 4.37 -16.21
CA ARG A 107 -4.37 5.16 -16.21
C ARG A 107 -4.09 6.66 -16.31
N ILE A 108 -3.09 7.18 -15.59
CA ILE A 108 -2.69 8.59 -15.68
C ILE A 108 -2.28 8.94 -17.12
N ILE A 109 -1.42 8.11 -17.72
CA ILE A 109 -0.91 8.31 -19.08
C ILE A 109 -2.08 8.38 -20.06
N VAL A 110 -2.96 7.38 -20.06
CA VAL A 110 -4.16 7.36 -20.91
C VAL A 110 -5.03 8.59 -20.67
N TYR A 111 -5.20 9.00 -19.41
CA TYR A 111 -6.01 10.17 -19.06
C TYR A 111 -5.45 11.47 -19.65
N ILE A 112 -4.13 11.66 -19.62
CA ILE A 112 -3.44 12.84 -20.20
C ILE A 112 -3.66 12.91 -21.72
N PHE A 113 -3.61 11.78 -22.43
CA PHE A 113 -3.70 11.74 -23.89
C PHE A 113 -5.14 11.72 -24.44
N VAL A 114 -6.12 11.20 -23.69
CA VAL A 114 -7.48 10.95 -24.20
C VAL A 114 -8.48 12.03 -23.78
N GLN A 115 -8.50 12.46 -22.51
CA GLN A 115 -9.49 13.42 -21.99
C GLN A 115 -8.92 14.22 -20.82
N PRO A 116 -8.25 15.36 -21.07
CA PRO A 116 -7.76 16.23 -20.01
C PRO A 116 -8.92 17.02 -19.38
N GLN A 117 -9.70 16.41 -18.48
CA GLN A 117 -10.56 17.19 -17.59
C GLN A 117 -9.78 17.55 -16.32
N THR A 118 -9.73 18.85 -16.01
CA THR A 118 -8.81 19.42 -15.03
C THR A 118 -9.06 18.94 -13.60
N ILE A 119 -10.32 18.75 -13.19
CA ILE A 119 -10.69 18.44 -11.80
C ILE A 119 -10.38 16.97 -11.44
N SER A 120 -10.64 16.02 -12.35
CA SER A 120 -10.39 14.60 -12.07
C SER A 120 -8.91 14.24 -12.13
N PHE A 121 -8.09 15.01 -12.87
CA PHE A 121 -6.65 14.84 -12.90
C PHE A 121 -6.00 15.06 -11.52
N PHE A 122 -6.36 16.12 -10.81
CA PHE A 122 -5.82 16.40 -9.47
C PHE A 122 -6.18 15.30 -8.46
N SER A 123 -7.43 14.82 -8.48
CA SER A 123 -7.85 13.70 -7.63
C SER A 123 -7.07 12.41 -7.93
N LEU A 124 -6.84 12.14 -9.21
CA LEU A 124 -6.11 10.97 -9.67
C LEU A 124 -4.61 11.05 -9.31
N MET A 125 -4.00 12.24 -9.41
CA MET A 125 -2.64 12.49 -8.94
C MET A 125 -2.50 12.39 -7.42
N LEU A 126 -3.45 12.95 -6.66
CA LEU A 126 -3.46 12.83 -5.20
C LEU A 126 -3.59 11.37 -4.77
N SER A 127 -4.45 10.61 -5.44
CA SER A 127 -4.61 9.16 -5.20
C SER A 127 -3.32 8.40 -5.50
N PHE A 128 -2.60 8.74 -6.58
CA PHE A 128 -1.29 8.18 -6.89
C PHE A 128 -0.27 8.47 -5.77
N LEU A 129 -0.17 9.73 -5.35
CA LEU A 129 0.77 10.16 -4.31
C LEU A 129 0.50 9.46 -2.98
N MET A 130 -0.78 9.34 -2.59
CA MET A 130 -1.18 8.68 -1.35
C MET A 130 -0.86 7.18 -1.35
N ASN A 131 -1.14 6.46 -2.44
CA ASN A 131 -0.79 5.04 -2.55
C ASN A 131 0.72 4.83 -2.55
N LEU A 132 1.47 5.75 -3.16
CA LEU A 132 2.93 5.72 -3.20
C LEU A 132 3.53 6.01 -1.81
N PHE A 133 2.96 6.95 -1.05
CA PHE A 133 3.30 7.19 0.35
C PHE A 133 3.05 5.96 1.23
N PHE A 134 1.85 5.35 1.13
CA PHE A 134 1.52 4.12 1.86
C PHE A 134 2.49 2.98 1.54
N PHE A 135 2.85 2.82 0.27
CA PHE A 135 3.84 1.84 -0.15
C PHE A 135 5.20 2.08 0.52
N PHE A 136 5.69 3.31 0.56
CA PHE A 136 6.97 3.62 1.22
C PHE A 136 6.94 3.36 2.72
N VAL A 137 5.84 3.69 3.40
CA VAL A 137 5.69 3.41 4.84
C VAL A 137 5.78 1.90 5.10
N VAL A 138 4.99 1.09 4.41
CA VAL A 138 4.97 -0.37 4.60
C VAL A 138 6.29 -1.02 4.17
N ARG A 139 6.90 -0.55 3.08
CA ARG A 139 8.22 -1.02 2.62
C ARG A 139 9.32 -0.69 3.63
N SER A 140 9.28 0.48 4.25
CA SER A 140 10.26 0.86 5.26
C SER A 140 10.20 -0.05 6.50
N TYR A 141 8.99 -0.45 6.91
CA TYR A 141 8.80 -1.44 7.97
C TYR A 141 9.31 -2.83 7.57
N TYR A 142 9.00 -3.26 6.35
CA TYR A 142 9.50 -4.53 5.81
C TYR A 142 11.03 -4.60 5.83
N LEU A 143 11.73 -3.57 5.32
CA LEU A 143 13.20 -3.54 5.26
C LEU A 143 13.85 -3.63 6.65
N ILE A 144 13.31 -2.92 7.64
CA ILE A 144 13.83 -2.98 9.02
C ILE A 144 13.63 -4.37 9.63
N THR A 145 12.48 -4.98 9.37
CA THR A 145 12.18 -6.34 9.85
C THR A 145 13.14 -7.37 9.23
N TYR A 146 13.57 -7.15 7.98
CA TYR A 146 14.61 -7.96 7.33
C TYR A 146 15.98 -7.78 7.97
N CYS A 147 16.43 -6.54 8.18
CA CYS A 147 17.72 -6.25 8.82
C CYS A 147 17.80 -6.75 10.27
N ASN A 148 16.73 -6.65 11.05
CA ASN A 148 16.69 -7.19 12.42
C ASN A 148 16.66 -8.73 12.43
N GLY A 149 16.00 -9.35 11.45
CA GLY A 149 16.00 -10.80 11.31
C GLY A 149 17.35 -11.40 10.95
N SER A 150 18.14 -10.75 10.10
CA SER A 150 19.50 -11.19 9.76
C SER A 150 20.46 -11.07 10.95
N ASN A 151 20.30 -10.04 11.79
CA ASN A 151 21.13 -9.87 12.99
C ASN A 151 20.87 -10.95 14.06
N GLN A 152 19.63 -11.43 14.20
CA GLN A 152 19.31 -12.54 15.12
C GLN A 152 19.89 -13.89 14.66
N LEU A 153 20.01 -14.12 13.35
CA LEU A 153 20.65 -15.33 12.81
C LEU A 153 22.17 -15.33 13.00
N LEU A 154 22.80 -14.15 13.05
CA LEU A 154 24.23 -14.00 13.32
C LEU A 154 24.60 -14.16 14.80
N VAL A 155 23.70 -13.79 15.73
CA VAL A 155 23.93 -13.95 17.18
C VAL A 155 23.75 -15.40 17.64
N ASN A 156 22.92 -16.19 16.93
CA ASN A 156 22.69 -17.61 17.23
C ASN A 156 23.62 -18.58 16.49
N GLN A 157 24.68 -18.08 15.83
CA GLN A 157 25.76 -18.97 15.39
C GLN A 157 26.50 -19.47 16.63
N PRO A 158 26.57 -20.79 16.89
CA PRO A 158 27.41 -21.30 17.96
C PRO A 158 28.84 -20.84 17.71
N LYS A 159 29.45 -20.18 18.69
CA LYS A 159 30.88 -19.90 18.65
C LYS A 159 31.59 -21.26 18.63
N VAL A 160 32.13 -21.61 17.47
CA VAL A 160 33.09 -22.71 17.32
C VAL A 160 34.40 -22.29 17.94
#